data_AF-A0A7K0LTT3-F1
#
_entry.id   AF-A0A7K0LTT3-F1
#
_cell.length_a   1.000
_cell.length_b   1.000
_cell.length_c   1.000
_cell.angle_alpha   90.00
_cell.angle_beta   90.00
_cell.angle_gamma   90.00
#
_symmetry.space_group_name_H-M   'P 1'
#
loop_
_entity.id
_entity.type
_entity.pdbx_description
1 polymer ?
#
loop_
_entity_poly.entity_id
_entity_poly.type
_entity_poly.pdbx_seq_one_letter_code
_entity_poly.pdbx_strand_id
1 'polypeptide(L)'
;MLIIDTTVLAYAVGGEHDLRGGARDFLRGVAEGRIRASTTPEVIQEFAHVRSRRTTRADAASQALDFATMLSPLITTSQDD
;
A
#
# COMPACT_ATOMS: atom_id res chain seq x y z
N MET A 1 -0.53 -10.13 -12.85
CA MET A 1 0.03 -9.25 -11.80
C MET A 1 -1.13 -8.47 -11.22
N LEU A 2 -1.27 -8.45 -9.89
CA LEU A 2 -2.37 -7.71 -9.24
C LEU A 2 -1.97 -6.24 -9.04
N ILE A 3 -2.93 -5.33 -9.24
CA ILE A 3 -2.78 -3.92 -8.92
C ILE A 3 -3.56 -3.65 -7.65
N ILE A 4 -2.88 -3.13 -6.64
CA ILE A 4 -3.44 -2.95 -5.30
C ILE A 4 -3.87 -1.50 -5.13
N ASP A 5 -5.06 -1.31 -4.56
CA ASP A 5 -5.62 -0.02 -4.20
C ASP A 5 -5.26 0.41 -2.76
N THR A 6 -5.39 1.70 -2.46
CA THR A 6 -5.13 2.32 -1.15
C THR A 6 -5.84 1.61 0.00
N THR A 7 -7.05 1.09 -0.26
CA THR A 7 -7.88 0.40 0.75
C THR A 7 -7.19 -0.84 1.35
N VAL A 8 -6.47 -1.64 0.55
CA VAL A 8 -5.75 -2.82 1.06
C VAL A 8 -4.64 -2.41 2.03
N LEU A 9 -3.89 -1.34 1.69
CA LEU A 9 -2.85 -0.78 2.55
C LEU A 9 -3.45 -0.21 3.85
N ALA A 10 -4.58 0.50 3.71
CA ALA A 10 -5.31 1.07 4.84
C ALA A 10 -5.85 -0.02 5.79
N TYR A 11 -6.35 -1.15 5.28
CA TYR A 11 -6.81 -2.26 6.12
C TYR A 11 -5.66 -2.97 6.83
N ALA A 12 -4.49 -3.11 6.20
CA ALA A 12 -3.35 -3.78 6.81
C ALA A 12 -2.78 -3.02 8.02
N VAL A 13 -2.77 -1.68 7.95
CA VAL A 13 -2.17 -0.79 8.95
C VAL A 13 -3.20 -0.17 9.90
N GLY A 14 -4.46 -0.05 9.46
CA GLY A 14 -5.55 0.58 10.19
C GLY A 14 -5.98 -0.13 11.48
N GLY A 15 -7.07 0.38 12.05
CA GLY A 15 -7.70 -0.21 13.22
C GLY A 15 -8.39 -1.54 12.92
N GLU A 16 -9.21 -2.02 13.86
CA GLU A 16 -9.95 -3.27 13.68
C GLU A 16 -10.91 -3.19 12.49
N HIS A 17 -10.84 -4.22 11.64
CA HIS A 17 -11.68 -4.41 10.47
C HIS A 17 -11.61 -5.89 10.05
N ASP A 18 -12.72 -6.47 9.58
CA ASP A 18 -12.79 -7.89 9.23
C ASP A 18 -11.76 -8.28 8.15
N LEU A 19 -11.42 -7.35 7.26
CA LEU A 19 -10.43 -7.55 6.20
C LEU A 19 -8.97 -7.33 6.62
N ARG A 20 -8.70 -6.91 7.86
CA ARG A 20 -7.32 -6.62 8.33
C ARG A 20 -6.42 -7.84 8.26
N GLY A 21 -6.93 -8.99 8.72
CA GLY A 21 -6.19 -10.26 8.67
C GLY A 21 -5.85 -10.63 7.23
N GLY A 22 -6.86 -10.62 6.35
CA GLY A 22 -6.68 -10.92 4.92
C GLY A 22 -5.72 -9.96 4.22
N ALA A 23 -5.78 -8.66 4.49
CA ALA A 23 -4.87 -7.67 3.90
C ALA A 23 -3.42 -7.91 4.33
N ARG A 24 -3.19 -8.26 5.61
CA ARG A 24 -1.86 -8.59 6.13
C ARG A 24 -1.32 -9.89 5.53
N ASP A 25 -2.16 -10.92 5.44
CA ASP A 25 -1.78 -12.21 4.85
C ASP A 25 -1.44 -12.07 3.37
N PHE A 26 -2.21 -11.25 2.65
CA PHE A 26 -1.96 -10.89 1.27
C PHE A 26 -0.60 -10.17 1.11
N LEU A 27 -0.36 -9.10 1.88
CA LEU A 27 0.90 -8.35 1.80
C LEU A 27 2.12 -9.20 2.21
N ARG A 28 1.95 -10.10 3.19
CA ARG A 28 2.97 -11.10 3.52
C ARG A 28 3.24 -12.03 2.34
N GLY A 29 2.22 -12.47 1.63
CA GLY A 29 2.38 -13.25 0.39
C GLY A 29 3.14 -12.48 -0.70
N VAL A 30 2.96 -11.16 -0.79
CA VAL A 30 3.75 -10.30 -1.70
C VAL A 30 5.21 -10.22 -1.25
N ALA A 31 5.45 -9.94 0.04
CA ALA A 31 6.80 -9.84 0.59
C ALA A 31 7.61 -11.15 0.47
N GLU A 32 6.94 -12.30 0.57
CA GLU A 32 7.52 -13.64 0.40
C GLU A 32 7.64 -14.06 -1.08
N GLY A 33 7.24 -13.20 -2.03
CA GLY A 33 7.30 -13.49 -3.48
C GLY A 33 6.27 -14.52 -3.97
N ARG A 34 5.33 -14.95 -3.11
CA ARG A 34 4.25 -15.90 -3.47
C ARG A 34 3.15 -15.24 -4.28
N ILE A 35 2.95 -13.93 -4.13
CA ILE A 35 1.96 -13.13 -4.84
C ILE A 35 2.66 -12.02 -5.61
N ARG A 36 2.49 -11.99 -6.93
CA ARG A 36 3.02 -10.91 -7.77
C ARG A 36 2.04 -9.76 -7.85
N ALA A 37 2.32 -8.69 -7.11
CA ALA A 37 1.51 -7.48 -7.08
C ALA A 37 2.36 -6.21 -7.11
N SER A 38 1.75 -5.11 -7.53
CA SER A 38 2.32 -3.77 -7.54
C SER A 38 1.19 -2.75 -7.29
N THR A 39 1.51 -1.47 -7.28
CA THR A 39 0.57 -0.36 -7.20
C THR A 39 1.11 0.85 -7.97
N THR A 40 0.45 2.00 -7.88
CA THR A 40 0.90 3.24 -8.51
C THR A 40 1.47 4.22 -7.47
N PRO A 41 2.28 5.20 -7.90
CA PRO A 41 2.72 6.29 -7.00
C PRO A 41 1.56 7.05 -6.35
N GLU A 42 0.43 7.22 -7.04
CA GLU A 42 -0.76 7.92 -6.56
C GLU A 42 -1.41 7.19 -5.38
N VAL A 43 -1.48 5.86 -5.43
CA VAL A 43 -1.97 5.03 -4.31
C VAL A 43 -1.07 5.18 -3.08
N ILE A 44 0.24 5.23 -3.26
CA ILE A 44 1.19 5.46 -2.15
C ILE A 44 0.98 6.86 -1.55
N GLN A 45 0.82 7.88 -2.38
CA GLN A 45 0.56 9.26 -1.94
C GLN A 45 -0.78 9.37 -1.21
N GLU A 46 -1.82 8.74 -1.74
CA GLU A 46 -3.15 8.71 -1.12
C GLU A 46 -3.09 8.01 0.24
N PHE A 47 -2.41 6.87 0.34
CA PHE A 47 -2.19 6.19 1.62
C PHE A 47 -1.49 7.11 2.62
N ALA A 48 -0.38 7.74 2.25
CA ALA A 48 0.37 8.64 3.12
C ALA A 48 -0.52 9.80 3.62
N HIS A 49 -1.29 10.40 2.70
CA HIS A 49 -2.21 11.49 3.00
C HIS A 49 -3.31 11.06 3.98
N VAL A 50 -4.00 9.95 3.71
CA VAL A 50 -5.05 9.41 4.59
C VAL A 50 -4.47 9.02 5.94
N ARG A 51 -3.30 8.37 5.97
CA ARG A 51 -2.65 7.90 7.18
C ARG A 51 -2.19 9.04 8.08
N SER A 52 -1.69 10.13 7.50
CA SER A 52 -1.25 11.33 8.24
C SER A 52 -2.37 12.03 9.03
N ARG A 53 -3.64 11.73 8.73
CA ARG A 53 -4.80 12.21 9.51
C ARG A 53 -5.03 11.41 10.81
N ARG A 54 -4.39 10.25 10.94
CA ARG A 54 -4.58 9.30 12.06
C ARG A 54 -3.29 9.00 12.84
N THR A 55 -2.14 9.48 12.36
CA THR A 55 -0.82 9.35 13.01
C THR A 55 0.04 10.56 12.65
N THR A 56 1.30 10.61 13.08
CA THR A 56 2.21 11.69 12.68
C THR A 56 2.52 11.64 11.18
N ARG A 57 2.84 12.80 10.58
CA ARG A 57 3.28 12.85 9.17
C ARG A 57 4.54 12.03 8.92
N ALA A 58 5.46 11.98 9.89
CA ALA A 58 6.69 11.22 9.79
C ALA A 58 6.40 9.71 9.73
N ASP A 59 5.55 9.19 10.62
CA ASP A 59 5.18 7.77 10.60
C ASP A 59 4.42 7.39 9.33
N ALA A 60 3.51 8.26 8.88
CA ALA A 60 2.77 8.05 7.63
C ALA A 60 3.72 7.98 6.41
N ALA A 61 4.71 8.88 6.34
CA ALA A 61 5.70 8.88 5.28
C ALA A 61 6.61 7.63 5.34
N SER A 62 7.04 7.22 6.54
CA SER A 62 7.83 5.99 6.72
C SER A 62 7.06 4.76 6.23
N GLN A 63 5.79 4.62 6.62
CA GLN A 63 4.94 3.50 6.20
C GLN A 63 4.68 3.51 4.68
N ALA A 64 4.50 4.69 4.10
CA ALA A 64 4.33 4.83 2.65
C ALA A 64 5.59 4.41 1.89
N LEU A 65 6.77 4.75 2.42
CA LEU A 65 8.05 4.33 1.84
C LEU A 65 8.23 2.81 1.90
N ASP A 66 7.90 2.19 3.03
CA ASP A 66 7.95 0.73 3.18
C ASP A 66 7.07 0.03 2.13
N PHE A 67 5.85 0.54 1.89
CA PHE A 67 4.98 0.01 0.85
C PHE A 67 5.50 0.27 -0.56
N ALA A 68 6.05 1.45 -0.83
CA ALA A 68 6.66 1.74 -2.13
C ALA A 68 7.82 0.79 -2.44
N THR A 69 8.66 0.48 -1.44
CA THR A 69 9.75 -0.49 -1.58
C THR A 69 9.22 -1.91 -1.79
N MET A 70 8.24 -2.35 -0.98
CA MET A 70 7.66 -3.69 -1.09
C MET A 70 6.98 -3.93 -2.45
N LEU A 71 6.30 -2.93 -2.98
CA LEU A 71 5.48 -3.03 -4.19
C LEU A 71 6.23 -2.59 -5.46
N SER A 72 7.53 -2.31 -5.35
CA SER A 72 8.36 -1.95 -6.48
C SER A 72 8.50 -3.11 -7.48
N PRO A 73 8.55 -2.83 -8.80
CA PRO A 73 8.43 -1.51 -9.42
C PRO A 73 7.00 -0.98 -9.39
N LEU A 74 6.83 0.30 -9.02
CA LEU A 74 5.54 0.99 -9.09
C LEU A 74 5.17 1.26 -10.55
N ILE A 75 3.89 1.12 -10.85
CA ILE A 75 3.35 1.32 -12.20
C ILE A 75 3.02 2.79 -12.37
N THR A 76 3.75 3.44 -13.26
CA THR A 76 3.46 4.81 -13.70
C THR A 76 2.56 4.74 -14.93
N THR A 77 1.42 5.39 -14.89
CA THR A 77 0.63 5.65 -16.10
C THR A 77 1.21 6.88 -16.77
N SER A 78 1.78 6.74 -17.98
CA SER A 78 2.01 7.89 -18.85
C SER A 78 0.64 8.46 -19.22
N GLN A 79 0.40 9.76 -18.95
CA GLN A 79 -0.72 10.49 -19.54
C GLN A 79 -0.43 10.73 -21.02
N ASP A 80 -0.39 9.68 -21.83
CA ASP A 80 -0.35 9.76 -23.28
C ASP A 80 -1.25 8.61 -23.80
N ASP A 81 -2.55 8.89 -23.87
CA ASP A 81 -3.53 8.37 -24.85
C ASP A 81 -4.86 9.14 -24.70
#